data_AF-A0A1V5AQF6-F1
#
_entry.id   AF-A0A1V5AQF6-F1
#
_cell.length_a   1.000
_cell.length_b   1.000
_cell.length_c   1.000
_cell.angle_alpha   90.00
_cell.angle_beta   90.00
_cell.angle_gamma   90.00
#
_symmetry.space_group_name_H-M   'P 1'
#
loop_
_entity.id
_entity.type
_entity.pdbx_description
1 polymer ?
#
loop_
_entity_poly.entity_id
_entity_poly.type
_entity_poly.pdbx_seq_one_letter_code
_entity_poly.pdbx_strand_id
1 'polypeptide(L)'
;MDEITVRYLGAGPGEISAPVLIEGLPGIGHVGKLVAEHMIHELGARKVAEIESIFFPPQVIIQENGTVRLANNEIHYFEGEERSLLFLVGDYQSTSAEGHYLLADTFLSIAEDLGVSTIYTLGGYGVGHLVEIPRVLAAVNQRSSTRQGQ
;
A
#
# COMPACT_ATOMS: atom_id res chain seq x y z
N MET A 1 19.31 13.91 -4.23
CA MET A 1 18.15 13.00 -4.24
C MET A 1 17.19 13.59 -3.26
N ASP A 2 15.95 13.80 -3.66
CA ASP A 2 14.92 14.23 -2.73
C ASP A 2 14.67 13.12 -1.70
N GLU A 3 14.18 13.48 -0.52
CA GLU A 3 13.99 12.51 0.57
C GLU A 3 13.02 11.39 0.18
N ILE A 4 12.00 11.76 -0.60
CA ILE A 4 11.01 10.87 -1.21
C ILE A 4 10.79 11.33 -2.65
N THR A 5 10.87 10.39 -3.61
CA THR A 5 10.65 10.63 -5.03
C THR A 5 9.48 9.77 -5.50
N VAL A 6 8.46 10.39 -6.10
CA VAL A 6 7.30 9.70 -6.68
C VAL A 6 7.38 9.78 -8.20
N ARG A 7 7.24 8.64 -8.87
CA ARG A 7 7.27 8.53 -10.34
C ARG A 7 6.04 7.80 -10.84
N TYR A 8 5.18 8.48 -11.60
CA TYR A 8 4.04 7.86 -12.27
C TYR A 8 4.47 7.15 -13.56
N LEU A 9 3.90 5.96 -13.79
CA LEU A 9 4.16 5.10 -14.93
C LEU A 9 2.93 5.11 -15.86
N GLY A 10 2.84 6.13 -16.71
CA GLY A 10 1.69 6.35 -17.58
C GLY A 10 0.63 7.23 -16.93
N ALA A 11 -0.64 6.78 -16.97
CA ALA A 11 -1.77 7.56 -16.50
C ALA A 11 -1.68 7.87 -14.99
N GLY A 12 -1.77 9.15 -14.63
CA GLY A 12 -1.58 9.66 -13.28
C GLY A 12 -2.77 10.50 -12.77
N PRO A 13 -2.51 11.43 -11.82
CA PRO A 13 -3.53 12.35 -11.31
C PRO A 13 -4.27 13.08 -12.43
N GLY A 14 -5.59 13.08 -12.37
CA GLY A 14 -6.47 13.65 -13.40
C GLY A 14 -6.80 12.72 -14.56
N GLU A 15 -6.11 11.59 -14.72
CA GLU A 15 -6.39 10.57 -15.74
C GLU A 15 -7.03 9.31 -15.15
N ILE A 16 -6.63 8.94 -13.93
CA ILE A 16 -7.22 7.84 -13.17
C ILE A 16 -7.71 8.32 -11.81
N SER A 17 -8.75 7.66 -11.30
CA SER A 17 -9.26 7.92 -9.97
C SER A 17 -9.85 6.65 -9.36
N ALA A 18 -9.68 6.47 -8.05
CA ALA A 18 -10.31 5.39 -7.31
C ALA A 18 -10.77 5.89 -5.94
N PRO A 19 -12.01 5.59 -5.52
CA PRO A 19 -12.52 6.03 -4.22
C PRO A 19 -11.86 5.32 -3.03
N VAL A 20 -11.20 4.17 -3.26
CA VAL A 20 -10.65 3.31 -2.21
C VAL A 20 -9.17 3.01 -2.46
N LEU A 21 -8.36 3.20 -1.43
CA LEU A 21 -6.98 2.70 -1.35
C LEU A 21 -6.90 1.57 -0.33
N ILE A 22 -6.27 0.45 -0.72
CA ILE A 22 -5.93 -0.65 0.16
C ILE A 22 -4.42 -0.64 0.39
N GLU A 23 -4.01 -0.39 1.63
CA GLU A 23 -2.61 -0.40 2.04
C GLU A 23 -2.24 -1.77 2.63
N GLY A 24 -1.13 -2.33 2.13
CA GLY A 24 -0.61 -3.63 2.54
C GLY A 24 0.91 -3.63 2.47
N LEU A 25 1.58 -2.77 3.24
CA LEU A 25 3.03 -2.78 3.37
C LEU A 25 3.50 -3.95 4.28
N PRO A 26 4.80 -4.32 4.23
CA PRO A 26 5.35 -5.36 5.09
C PRO A 26 5.12 -5.08 6.57
N GLY A 27 4.71 -6.10 7.33
CA GLY A 27 4.43 -5.99 8.77
C GLY A 27 4.39 -7.36 9.43
N ILE A 28 3.72 -7.47 10.59
CA ILE A 28 3.64 -8.73 11.35
C ILE A 28 3.07 -9.86 10.48
N GLY A 29 3.86 -10.91 10.29
CA GLY A 29 3.50 -12.08 9.50
C GLY A 29 3.25 -11.82 8.01
N HIS A 30 3.62 -10.63 7.50
CA HIS A 30 3.32 -10.16 6.15
C HIS A 30 1.84 -10.27 5.74
N VAL A 31 0.91 -10.30 6.71
CA VAL A 31 -0.51 -10.56 6.43
C VAL A 31 -1.09 -9.52 5.48
N GLY A 32 -0.90 -8.22 5.77
CA GLY A 32 -1.40 -7.13 4.93
C GLY A 32 -0.84 -7.18 3.52
N LYS A 33 0.48 -7.34 3.42
CA LYS A 33 1.19 -7.47 2.14
C LYS A 33 0.69 -8.63 1.30
N LEU A 34 0.63 -9.84 1.85
CA LEU A 34 0.17 -11.01 1.12
C LEU A 34 -1.27 -10.87 0.63
N VAL A 35 -2.15 -10.26 1.44
CA VAL A 35 -3.53 -9.99 1.01
C VAL A 35 -3.57 -8.98 -0.13
N ALA A 36 -2.88 -7.86 0.00
CA ALA A 36 -2.87 -6.81 -1.03
C ALA A 36 -2.23 -7.32 -2.34
N GLU A 37 -1.09 -8.01 -2.28
CA GLU A 37 -0.43 -8.60 -3.45
C GLU A 37 -1.29 -9.67 -4.11
N HIS A 38 -1.98 -10.50 -3.33
CA HIS A 38 -2.92 -11.48 -3.88
C HIS A 38 -4.09 -10.78 -4.62
N MET A 39 -4.68 -9.74 -4.03
CA MET A 39 -5.73 -8.96 -4.71
C MET A 39 -5.23 -8.29 -5.99
N ILE A 40 -4.04 -7.71 -5.99
CA ILE A 40 -3.41 -7.11 -7.18
C ILE A 40 -3.29 -8.16 -8.29
N HIS A 41 -2.79 -9.36 -7.95
CA HIS A 41 -2.63 -10.45 -8.91
C HIS A 41 -3.97 -10.94 -9.47
N GLU A 42 -4.93 -11.28 -8.60
CA GLU A 42 -6.22 -11.83 -9.02
C GLU A 42 -7.09 -10.84 -9.81
N LEU A 43 -7.00 -9.55 -9.47
CA LEU A 43 -7.74 -8.49 -10.17
C LEU A 43 -7.01 -7.99 -11.42
N GLY A 44 -5.74 -8.35 -11.61
CA GLY A 44 -4.91 -7.83 -12.70
C GLY A 44 -4.68 -6.32 -12.58
N ALA A 45 -4.53 -5.80 -11.35
CA ALA A 45 -4.23 -4.40 -11.12
C ALA A 45 -2.87 -4.03 -11.73
N ARG A 46 -2.81 -2.91 -12.44
CA ARG A 46 -1.57 -2.45 -13.11
C ARG A 46 -0.82 -1.48 -12.21
N LYS A 47 0.51 -1.58 -12.19
CA LYS A 47 1.36 -0.58 -11.53
C LYS A 47 1.23 0.78 -12.21
N VAL A 48 1.04 1.84 -11.42
CA VAL A 48 0.85 3.22 -11.89
C VAL A 48 1.80 4.22 -11.27
N ALA A 49 2.41 3.90 -10.12
CA ALA A 49 3.47 4.73 -9.56
C ALA A 49 4.50 3.92 -8.79
N GLU A 50 5.71 4.45 -8.72
CA GLU A 50 6.81 3.98 -7.88
C GLU A 50 7.24 5.09 -6.94
N ILE A 51 7.50 4.73 -5.69
CA ILE A 51 7.89 5.64 -4.61
C ILE A 51 9.24 5.16 -4.08
N GLU A 52 10.27 5.96 -4.27
CA GLU A 52 11.63 5.72 -3.78
C GLU A 52 11.92 6.68 -2.63
N SER A 53 12.69 6.25 -1.62
CA SER A 53 13.03 7.11 -0.50
C SER A 53 14.36 6.74 0.13
N ILE A 54 15.08 7.75 0.63
CA ILE A 54 16.28 7.57 1.44
C ILE A 54 15.97 6.99 2.84
N PHE A 55 14.69 6.93 3.23
CA PHE A 55 14.23 6.33 4.48
C PHE A 55 14.02 4.82 4.39
N PHE A 56 14.16 4.23 3.20
CA PHE A 56 14.24 2.79 3.03
C PHE A 56 15.67 2.28 3.29
N PRO A 57 15.86 0.99 3.60
CA PRO A 57 17.20 0.43 3.76
C PRO A 57 18.07 0.67 2.51
N PRO A 58 19.36 1.04 2.67
CA PRO A 58 20.24 1.38 1.56
C PRO A 58 20.75 0.11 0.85
N GLN A 59 19.84 -0.60 0.18
CA GLN A 59 20.11 -1.86 -0.49
C GLN A 59 19.34 -2.00 -1.80
N VAL A 60 19.79 -2.94 -2.63
CA VAL A 60 19.13 -3.31 -3.89
C VAL A 60 18.41 -4.64 -3.75
N ILE A 61 17.33 -4.79 -4.52
CA ILE A 61 16.62 -6.05 -4.72
C ILE A 61 17.11 -6.68 -6.02
N ILE A 62 17.55 -7.94 -5.94
CA ILE A 62 17.92 -8.74 -7.11
C ILE A 62 16.64 -9.38 -7.66
N GLN A 63 16.35 -9.09 -8.92
CA GLN A 63 15.19 -9.63 -9.64
C GLN A 63 15.52 -11.01 -10.23
N GLU A 64 14.49 -11.77 -10.58
CA GLU A 64 14.64 -13.13 -11.14
C GLU A 64 15.47 -13.18 -12.43
N ASN A 65 15.42 -12.12 -13.24
CA ASN A 65 16.21 -11.98 -14.47
C ASN A 65 17.67 -11.53 -14.22
N GLY A 66 18.11 -11.45 -12.96
CA GLY A 66 19.45 -11.02 -12.58
C GLY A 66 19.69 -9.51 -12.61
N THR A 67 18.66 -8.70 -12.93
CA THR A 67 18.75 -7.23 -12.82
C THR A 67 18.55 -6.78 -11.37
N VAL A 68 18.93 -5.54 -11.08
CA VAL A 68 18.79 -4.95 -9.74
C VAL A 68 17.91 -3.71 -9.79
N ARG A 69 17.17 -3.45 -8.71
CA ARG A 69 16.44 -2.21 -8.47
C ARG A 69 16.61 -1.75 -7.03
N LEU A 70 16.40 -0.46 -6.75
CA LEU A 70 16.32 0.03 -5.39
C LEU A 70 15.06 -0.54 -4.70
N ALA A 71 15.12 -0.63 -3.37
CA ALA A 71 13.92 -0.82 -2.57
C ALA A 71 12.92 0.31 -2.85
N ASN A 72 11.66 -0.04 -3.10
CA ASN A 72 10.62 0.93 -3.38
C ASN A 72 9.26 0.47 -2.83
N ASN A 73 8.34 1.42 -2.79
CA ASN A 73 6.91 1.15 -2.67
C ASN A 73 6.23 1.47 -4.01
N GLU A 74 5.07 0.88 -4.23
CA GLU A 74 4.38 0.93 -5.50
C GLU A 74 2.89 1.21 -5.29
N ILE A 75 2.31 1.96 -6.22
CA ILE A 75 0.86 2.12 -6.33
C ILE A 75 0.38 1.31 -7.53
N HIS A 76 -0.63 0.48 -7.30
CA HIS A 76 -1.31 -0.28 -8.34
C HIS A 76 -2.76 0.17 -8.47
N TYR A 77 -3.27 0.21 -9.69
CA TYR A 77 -4.62 0.64 -10.04
C TYR A 77 -5.37 -0.50 -10.71
N PHE A 78 -6.58 -0.74 -10.24
CA PHE A 78 -7.54 -1.64 -10.86
C PHE A 78 -8.78 -0.84 -11.27
N GLU A 79 -9.24 -1.05 -12.50
CA GLU A 79 -10.48 -0.50 -13.02
C GLU A 79 -11.50 -1.63 -13.16
N GLY A 80 -12.39 -1.73 -12.18
CA GLY A 80 -13.51 -2.68 -12.21
C GLY A 80 -14.77 -2.06 -12.80
N GLU A 81 -15.72 -2.90 -13.19
CA GLU A 81 -17.00 -2.46 -13.76
C GLU A 81 -17.82 -1.60 -12.79
N GLU A 82 -17.82 -1.95 -11.50
CA GLU A 82 -18.58 -1.24 -10.46
C GLU A 82 -17.72 -0.24 -9.67
N ARG A 83 -16.41 -0.50 -9.55
CA ARG A 83 -15.52 0.30 -8.71
C ARG A 83 -14.06 0.11 -9.08
N SER A 84 -13.35 1.24 -9.18
CA SER A 84 -11.89 1.27 -9.26
C SER A 84 -11.25 1.19 -7.86
N LEU A 85 -10.08 0.57 -7.77
CA LEU A 85 -9.32 0.39 -6.53
C LEU A 85 -7.87 0.82 -6.75
N LEU A 86 -7.28 1.38 -5.69
CA LEU A 86 -5.84 1.55 -5.59
C LEU A 86 -5.28 0.60 -4.53
N PHE A 87 -4.04 0.20 -4.72
CA PHE A 87 -3.29 -0.60 -3.77
C PHE A 87 -1.94 0.04 -3.52
N LEU A 88 -1.54 0.15 -2.26
CA LEU A 88 -0.20 0.52 -1.84
C LEU A 88 0.50 -0.70 -1.26
N VAL A 89 1.55 -1.15 -1.94
CA VAL A 89 2.41 -2.27 -1.53
C VAL A 89 3.88 -1.87 -1.67
N GLY A 90 4.81 -2.68 -1.18
CA GLY A 90 6.22 -2.34 -1.27
C GLY A 90 7.18 -3.30 -0.58
N ASP A 91 8.46 -3.01 -0.69
CA ASP A 91 9.52 -3.83 -0.12
C ASP A 91 9.72 -3.56 1.37
N TYR A 92 9.57 -2.30 1.80
CA TYR A 92 9.91 -1.83 3.14
C TYR A 92 8.97 -0.74 3.65
N GLN A 93 8.92 -0.61 4.97
CA GLN A 93 8.51 0.64 5.62
C GLN A 93 9.77 1.46 5.99
N SER A 94 9.56 2.71 6.44
CA SER A 94 10.66 3.56 6.92
C SER A 94 11.51 2.84 7.98
N THR A 95 12.81 3.11 7.99
CA THR A 95 13.72 2.71 9.08
C THR A 95 13.92 3.80 10.14
N SER A 96 13.27 4.97 9.98
CA SER A 96 13.36 6.10 10.90
C SER A 96 11.98 6.61 11.32
N ALA A 97 11.90 7.15 12.53
CA ALA A 97 10.64 7.71 13.07
C ALA A 97 10.10 8.85 12.20
N GLU A 98 10.95 9.79 11.80
CA GLU A 98 10.60 10.89 10.90
C GLU A 98 10.14 10.37 9.53
N GLY A 99 10.89 9.46 8.93
CA GLY A 99 10.57 8.90 7.63
C GLY A 99 9.20 8.20 7.59
N HIS A 100 8.73 7.65 8.72
CA HIS A 100 7.36 7.11 8.79
C HIS A 100 6.31 8.20 8.56
N TYR A 101 6.47 9.37 9.16
CA TYR A 101 5.54 10.48 8.98
C TYR A 101 5.63 11.06 7.57
N LEU A 102 6.84 11.28 7.05
CA LEU A 102 7.04 11.83 5.70
C LEU A 102 6.50 10.90 4.61
N LEU A 103 6.73 9.59 4.73
CA LEU A 103 6.18 8.61 3.79
C LEU A 103 4.66 8.51 3.90
N ALA A 104 4.11 8.48 5.12
CA ALA A 104 2.66 8.47 5.31
C ALA A 104 1.99 9.71 4.70
N ASP A 105 2.56 10.90 4.91
CA ASP A 105 2.08 12.14 4.32
C ASP A 105 2.12 12.07 2.79
N THR A 106 3.23 11.60 2.22
CA THR A 106 3.36 11.41 0.77
C THR A 106 2.31 10.43 0.22
N PHE A 107 2.06 9.31 0.90
CA PHE A 107 1.04 8.35 0.48
C PHE A 107 -0.37 8.95 0.53
N LEU A 108 -0.66 9.79 1.53
CA LEU A 108 -1.92 10.49 1.66
C LEU A 108 -2.10 11.54 0.55
N SER A 109 -1.06 12.30 0.21
CA SER A 109 -1.10 13.23 -0.93
C SER A 109 -1.38 12.51 -2.24
N ILE A 110 -0.70 11.37 -2.51
CA ILE A 110 -0.98 10.54 -3.68
C ILE A 110 -2.43 10.04 -3.67
N ALA A 111 -2.93 9.59 -2.52
CA ALA A 111 -4.30 9.11 -2.38
C ALA A 111 -5.31 10.23 -2.71
N GLU A 112 -5.10 11.43 -2.19
CA GLU A 112 -5.93 12.61 -2.45
C GLU A 112 -5.93 12.98 -3.94
N ASP A 113 -4.75 13.06 -4.55
CA ASP A 113 -4.57 13.39 -5.99
C ASP A 113 -5.23 12.35 -6.91
N LEU A 114 -5.37 11.10 -6.45
CA LEU A 114 -6.04 10.02 -7.17
C LEU A 114 -7.51 9.84 -6.74
N GLY A 115 -8.08 10.79 -5.98
CA GLY A 115 -9.51 10.83 -5.64
C GLY A 115 -9.97 9.82 -4.59
N VAL A 116 -9.05 9.33 -3.75
CA VAL A 116 -9.36 8.41 -2.66
C VAL A 116 -10.15 9.14 -1.58
N SER A 117 -11.26 8.52 -1.16
CA SER A 117 -12.07 8.99 -0.02
C SER A 117 -12.07 8.01 1.15
N THR A 118 -11.58 6.78 0.95
CA THR A 118 -11.51 5.75 1.99
C THR A 118 -10.22 4.96 1.87
N ILE A 119 -9.52 4.78 3.00
CA ILE A 119 -8.30 3.97 3.08
C ILE A 119 -8.56 2.78 4.01
N TYR A 120 -8.22 1.57 3.54
CA TYR A 120 -8.16 0.36 4.35
C TYR A 120 -6.71 -0.04 4.55
N THR A 121 -6.23 -0.06 5.79
CA THR A 121 -4.89 -0.54 6.14
C THR A 121 -4.97 -1.97 6.64
N LEU A 122 -4.23 -2.89 6.03
CA LEU A 122 -4.26 -4.31 6.36
C LEU A 122 -2.99 -4.71 7.11
N GLY A 123 -3.12 -5.50 8.17
CA GLY A 123 -1.97 -5.90 8.97
C GLY A 123 -2.23 -7.14 9.81
N GLY A 124 -1.13 -7.73 10.30
CA GLY A 124 -1.19 -8.81 11.29
C GLY A 124 -1.21 -8.26 12.71
N TYR A 125 -1.95 -8.92 13.59
CA TYR A 125 -1.91 -8.66 15.03
C TYR A 125 -1.21 -9.82 15.74
N GLY A 126 -0.03 -9.56 16.32
CA GLY A 126 0.77 -10.58 16.99
C GLY A 126 0.18 -10.97 18.34
N VAL A 127 -0.31 -12.22 18.46
CA VAL A 127 -0.89 -12.75 19.71
C VAL A 127 0.09 -13.54 20.59
N GLY A 128 1.28 -13.87 20.07
CA GLY A 128 2.34 -14.58 20.81
C GLY A 128 2.12 -16.08 21.06
N HIS A 129 1.05 -16.67 20.53
CA HIS A 129 0.75 -18.09 20.60
C HIS A 129 0.09 -18.57 19.30
N LEU A 130 0.05 -19.88 19.09
CA LEU A 130 -0.67 -20.45 17.95
C LEU A 130 -2.18 -20.23 18.13
N VAL A 131 -2.84 -19.71 17.11
CA VAL A 131 -4.28 -19.53 17.09
C VAL A 131 -4.86 -20.53 16.09
N GLU A 132 -5.73 -21.42 16.54
CA GLU A 132 -6.40 -22.39 15.65
C GLU A 132 -7.43 -21.71 14.73
N ILE A 133 -8.14 -20.69 15.24
CA ILE A 133 -9.16 -19.96 14.49
C ILE A 133 -8.79 -18.47 14.44
N PRO A 134 -8.30 -17.95 13.29
CA PRO A 134 -7.91 -16.55 13.18
C PRO A 134 -9.13 -15.63 13.33
N ARG A 135 -8.93 -14.49 14.00
CA ARG A 135 -9.94 -13.45 14.17
C ARG A 135 -9.52 -12.20 13.42
N VAL A 136 -10.49 -11.51 12.81
CA VAL A 136 -10.27 -10.20 12.19
C VAL A 136 -10.67 -9.11 13.18
N LEU A 137 -9.75 -8.18 13.42
CA LEU A 137 -9.99 -6.99 14.25
C LEU A 137 -10.12 -5.78 13.32
N ALA A 138 -11.04 -4.87 13.65
CA ALA A 138 -11.25 -3.65 12.89
C ALA A 138 -11.30 -2.44 13.82
N ALA A 139 -10.68 -1.35 13.40
CA ALA A 139 -10.78 -0.03 14.02
C ALA A 139 -11.10 1.00 12.94
N VAL A 140 -11.77 2.09 13.32
CA VAL A 140 -12.14 3.16 12.41
C VAL A 140 -11.81 4.52 13.01
N ASN A 141 -11.47 5.49 12.16
CA ASN A 141 -11.17 6.87 12.56
C ASN A 141 -12.41 7.78 12.60
N GLN A 142 -13.53 7.34 12.02
CA GLN A 142 -14.82 8.03 12.08
C GLN A 142 -15.95 7.05 12.40
N ARG A 143 -16.91 7.49 13.21
CA ARG A 143 -18.06 6.67 13.60
C ARG A 143 -18.95 6.28 12.41
N SER A 144 -19.04 7.14 11.39
CA SER A 144 -19.78 6.86 10.14
C SER A 144 -19.17 5.71 9.33
N SER A 145 -17.89 5.41 9.52
CA SER A 145 -17.17 4.34 8.81
C SER A 145 -17.47 2.94 9.37
N THR A 146 -18.14 2.82 10.52
CA THR A 146 -18.67 1.52 10.94
C THR A 146 -19.90 1.19 10.11
N ARG A 147 -19.74 0.35 9.08
CA ARG A 147 -20.85 -0.52 8.67
C ARG A 147 -20.99 -1.56 9.78
N GLN A 148 -21.91 -1.32 10.72
CA GLN A 148 -22.41 -2.40 11.55
C GLN A 148 -22.88 -3.48 10.58
N GLY A 149 -22.21 -4.64 10.61
CA GLY A 149 -22.68 -5.80 9.87
C GLY A 149 -24.14 -6.03 10.22
N GLN A 150 -24.97 -6.13 9.19
CA GLN A 150 -26.22 -6.86 9.30
C GLN A 150 -25.91 -8.36 9.35
#